data_AF-A0A8S3D8I1-F1
#
_entry.id   AF-A0A8S3D8I1-F1
#
_cell.length_a   1.000
_cell.length_b   1.000
_cell.length_c   1.000
_cell.angle_alpha   90.00
_cell.angle_beta   90.00
_cell.angle_gamma   90.00
#
_symmetry.space_group_name_H-M   'P 1'
#
loop_
_entity.id
_entity.type
_entity.pdbx_description
1 polymer ?
#
loop_
_entity_poly.entity_id
_entity_poly.type
_entity_poly.pdbx_seq_one_letter_code
_entity_poly.pdbx_strand_id
1 'polypeptide(L)'
;WVDGTIDRSEEEWKNNIAVVQSIISDINTFIKPDECVPFLNAVSTEKILVITSGFLGEILVQDIHDLSSVYAIYILCGNEARHKVWAKSWSKIQGVFTSIKDICDSLKRVARKIDHNEISMTIVSKQNMTETTSGQRNLDQLEPSYMYSVIFKEIILEIHEDDSKSLNKLIEYCQQQKVNESELKSFQREYHKKSSIWWYTEPIFLYGMLNKALRTLDMGCMIKMGFFIRKLHQEIEQLCCEQSDEYTAVFPVYRGQGFSQHDFRNLFNAQGSLLSFNCFLSTSMSLFINLVIIEMYLTIKQY
;
A
#
# COMPACT_ATOMS: atom_id res chain seq x y z
N TRP A 1 14.12 -8.13 8.57
CA TRP A 1 14.74 -9.47 8.60
C TRP A 1 15.49 -9.63 9.92
N VAL A 2 15.17 -10.64 10.72
CA VAL A 2 15.84 -10.92 12.00
C VAL A 2 16.48 -12.29 11.95
N ASP A 3 17.81 -12.35 11.90
CA ASP A 3 18.53 -13.61 11.86
C ASP A 3 19.90 -13.50 12.54
N GLY A 4 20.23 -14.48 13.38
CA GLY A 4 21.44 -14.50 14.19
C GLY A 4 22.68 -14.87 13.39
N THR A 5 22.50 -15.45 12.20
CA THR A 5 23.58 -15.87 11.30
C THR A 5 23.77 -14.93 10.11
N ILE A 6 23.28 -13.69 10.18
CA ILE A 6 23.45 -12.73 9.09
C ILE A 6 24.94 -12.43 8.89
N ASP A 7 25.49 -12.94 7.80
CA ASP A 7 26.77 -12.51 7.26
C ASP A 7 26.56 -11.65 6.01
N ARG A 8 26.78 -10.34 6.16
CA ARG A 8 26.60 -9.38 5.06
C ARG A 8 27.64 -9.53 3.94
N SER A 9 28.71 -10.28 4.18
CA SER A 9 29.75 -10.53 3.19
C SER A 9 29.40 -11.68 2.24
N GLU A 10 28.54 -12.59 2.69
CA GLU A 10 28.15 -13.81 1.99
C GLU A 10 27.35 -13.52 0.72
N GLU A 11 27.65 -14.25 -0.36
CA GLU A 11 27.02 -14.08 -1.66
C GLU A 11 25.54 -14.52 -1.63
N GLU A 12 25.24 -15.61 -0.92
CA GLU A 12 23.86 -16.08 -0.74
C GLU A 12 23.00 -15.02 -0.03
N TRP A 13 23.51 -14.40 1.04
CA TRP A 13 22.82 -13.31 1.73
C TRP A 13 22.54 -12.13 0.79
N LYS A 14 23.56 -11.68 0.04
CA LYS A 14 23.41 -10.57 -0.92
C LYS A 14 22.36 -10.88 -1.97
N ASN A 15 22.36 -12.09 -2.51
CA ASN A 15 21.36 -12.54 -3.48
C ASN A 15 19.96 -12.56 -2.87
N ASN A 16 19.81 -13.09 -1.65
CA ASN A 16 18.53 -13.15 -0.97
C ASN A 16 17.97 -11.77 -0.66
N ILE A 17 18.81 -10.85 -0.17
CA ILE A 17 18.41 -9.46 0.07
C ILE A 17 18.03 -8.76 -1.23
N ALA A 18 18.81 -8.92 -2.31
CA ALA A 18 18.49 -8.31 -3.60
C ALA A 18 17.12 -8.77 -4.12
N VAL A 19 16.79 -10.05 -3.95
CA VAL A 19 15.49 -10.61 -4.33
C VAL A 19 14.34 -10.01 -3.50
N VAL A 20 14.52 -9.83 -2.19
CA VAL A 20 13.49 -9.17 -1.35
C VAL A 20 13.40 -7.68 -1.67
N GLN A 21 14.52 -7.00 -1.90
CA GLN A 21 14.57 -5.57 -2.28
C GLN A 21 13.89 -5.30 -3.61
N SER A 22 13.88 -6.29 -4.50
CA SER A 22 13.14 -6.24 -5.75
C SER A 22 11.62 -6.19 -5.54
N ILE A 23 11.12 -6.47 -4.34
CA ILE A 23 9.68 -6.51 -4.00
C ILE A 23 9.33 -5.39 -3.03
N ILE A 24 10.19 -5.17 -2.03
CA ILE A 24 10.00 -4.20 -0.94
C ILE A 24 11.28 -3.38 -0.81
N SER A 25 11.19 -2.09 -1.09
CA SER A 25 12.36 -1.20 -1.13
C SER A 25 13.00 -0.95 0.24
N ASP A 26 12.20 -0.92 1.31
CA ASP A 26 12.69 -0.69 2.67
C ASP A 26 12.87 -2.02 3.43
N ILE A 27 14.13 -2.35 3.73
CA ILE A 27 14.49 -3.55 4.46
C ILE A 27 15.42 -3.17 5.62
N ASN A 28 14.93 -3.43 6.83
CA ASN A 28 15.70 -3.34 8.06
C ASN A 28 16.17 -4.73 8.49
N THR A 29 17.41 -4.84 8.97
CA THR A 29 18.04 -6.12 9.34
C THR A 29 18.55 -6.05 10.77
N PHE A 30 18.27 -7.10 11.55
CA PHE A 30 18.63 -7.19 12.97
C PHE A 30 19.26 -8.56 13.24
N ILE A 31 20.33 -8.59 14.05
CA ILE A 31 20.98 -9.85 14.45
C ILE A 31 20.26 -10.46 15.65
N LYS A 32 19.77 -9.61 16.56
CA LYS A 32 19.12 -10.03 17.80
C LYS A 32 17.64 -9.63 17.84
N PRO A 33 16.77 -10.50 18.39
CA PRO A 33 15.36 -10.17 18.64
C PRO A 33 15.17 -8.87 19.43
N ASP A 34 15.97 -8.67 20.48
CA ASP A 34 15.88 -7.52 21.40
C ASP A 34 16.11 -6.16 20.72
N GLU A 35 16.83 -6.13 19.60
CA GLU A 35 17.06 -4.92 18.81
C GLU A 35 15.88 -4.61 17.87
N CYS A 36 15.15 -5.65 17.45
CA CYS A 36 14.02 -5.54 16.53
C CYS A 36 12.75 -5.06 17.23
N VAL A 37 12.45 -5.57 18.42
CA VAL A 37 11.20 -5.27 19.13
C VAL A 37 11.01 -3.76 19.41
N PRO A 38 12.01 -2.99 19.89
CA PRO A 38 11.87 -1.55 20.06
C PRO A 38 11.58 -0.81 18.76
N PHE A 39 12.21 -1.22 17.65
CA PHE A 39 11.93 -0.67 16.32
C PHE A 39 10.47 -0.91 15.90
N LEU A 40 9.96 -2.14 16.07
CA LEU A 40 8.58 -2.48 15.71
C LEU A 40 7.54 -1.71 16.54
N ASN A 41 7.87 -1.39 17.80
CA ASN A 41 7.02 -0.59 18.68
C ASN A 41 7.07 0.91 18.35
N ALA A 42 8.18 1.41 17.81
CA ALA A 42 8.32 2.81 17.41
C ALA A 42 7.53 3.13 16.12
N VAL A 43 7.28 2.13 15.27
CA VAL A 43 6.53 2.30 14.03
C VAL A 43 5.03 2.20 14.31
N SER A 44 4.31 3.32 14.12
CA SER A 44 2.86 3.39 14.37
C SER A 44 2.00 3.41 13.10
N THR A 45 2.56 3.84 11.97
CA THR A 45 1.78 4.11 10.73
C THR A 45 1.96 3.07 9.64
N GLU A 46 3.01 2.24 9.70
CA GLU A 46 3.33 1.29 8.63
C GLU A 46 3.02 -0.15 9.02
N LYS A 47 2.73 -0.96 8.00
CA LYS A 47 2.55 -2.41 8.11
C LYS A 47 3.87 -3.11 7.80
N ILE A 48 4.39 -3.82 8.79
CA ILE A 48 5.71 -4.45 8.75
C ILE A 48 5.55 -5.93 8.46
N LEU A 49 6.40 -6.41 7.55
CA LEU A 49 6.59 -7.83 7.26
C LEU A 49 7.89 -8.30 7.90
N VAL A 50 7.81 -9.36 8.71
CA VAL A 50 8.97 -9.88 9.43
C VAL A 50 9.40 -11.20 8.80
N ILE A 51 10.66 -11.28 8.38
CA ILE A 51 11.33 -12.53 8.00
C ILE A 51 12.28 -12.89 9.14
N THR A 52 12.20 -14.10 9.67
CA THR A 52 13.11 -14.56 10.73
C THR A 52 13.50 -16.03 10.58
N SER A 53 14.61 -16.44 11.20
CA SER A 53 15.03 -17.83 11.18
C SER A 53 14.18 -18.72 12.07
N GLY A 54 14.21 -20.04 11.82
CA GLY A 54 13.43 -21.01 12.61
C GLY A 54 13.70 -20.94 14.11
N PHE A 55 14.96 -20.79 14.51
CA PHE A 55 15.36 -20.72 15.92
C PHE A 55 14.94 -19.40 16.57
N LEU A 56 15.26 -18.26 15.96
CA LEU A 56 14.88 -16.95 16.52
C LEU A 56 13.37 -16.72 16.48
N GLY A 57 12.67 -17.28 15.49
CA GLY A 57 11.22 -17.19 15.37
C GLY A 57 10.46 -17.75 16.56
N GLU A 58 10.93 -18.86 17.16
CA GLU A 58 10.30 -19.44 18.36
C GLU A 58 10.28 -18.49 19.55
N ILE A 59 11.27 -17.60 19.63
CA ILE A 59 11.42 -16.60 20.69
C ILE A 59 10.69 -15.32 20.28
N LEU A 60 11.10 -14.73 19.15
CA LEU A 60 10.65 -13.42 18.69
C LEU A 60 9.14 -13.34 18.47
N VAL A 61 8.51 -14.40 17.95
CA VAL A 61 7.08 -14.37 17.61
C VAL A 61 6.22 -14.10 18.84
N GLN A 62 6.62 -14.57 20.02
CA GLN A 62 5.86 -14.34 21.26
C GLN A 62 5.74 -12.85 21.59
N ASP A 63 6.79 -12.08 21.31
CA ASP A 63 6.84 -10.65 21.63
C ASP A 63 6.19 -9.77 20.56
N ILE A 64 6.18 -10.23 19.30
CA ILE A 64 5.78 -9.38 18.16
C ILE A 64 4.41 -9.74 17.58
N HIS A 65 3.86 -10.91 17.93
CA HIS A 65 2.63 -11.42 17.32
C HIS A 65 1.46 -10.46 17.50
N ASP A 66 1.32 -9.85 18.68
CA ASP A 66 0.17 -9.00 18.99
C ASP A 66 0.36 -7.54 18.55
N LEU A 67 1.56 -7.15 18.10
CA LEU A 67 1.83 -5.79 17.64
C LEU A 67 1.03 -5.45 16.39
N SER A 68 0.27 -4.34 16.42
CA SER A 68 -0.56 -3.89 15.29
C SER A 68 0.24 -3.44 14.07
N SER A 69 1.51 -3.06 14.27
CA SER A 69 2.48 -2.74 13.22
C SER A 69 2.92 -3.98 12.46
N VAL A 70 2.96 -5.16 13.10
CA VAL A 70 3.34 -6.43 12.44
C VAL A 70 2.15 -7.02 11.71
N TYR A 71 2.24 -7.07 10.38
CA TYR A 71 1.18 -7.57 9.51
C TYR A 71 1.31 -9.07 9.25
N ALA A 72 2.51 -9.54 8.93
CA ALA A 72 2.77 -10.94 8.63
C ALA A 72 4.21 -11.34 8.98
N ILE A 73 4.37 -12.61 9.32
CA ILE A 73 5.63 -13.22 9.73
C ILE A 73 5.95 -14.40 8.82
N TYR A 74 7.21 -14.50 8.38
CA TYR A 74 7.73 -15.56 7.53
C TYR A 74 8.91 -16.22 8.25
N ILE A 75 8.88 -17.55 8.35
CA ILE A 75 9.96 -18.32 8.95
C ILE A 75 10.81 -18.92 7.84
N LEU A 76 12.09 -18.57 7.77
CA LEU A 76 13.06 -19.15 6.82
C LEU A 76 13.98 -20.11 7.57
N CYS A 77 13.97 -21.39 7.23
CA CYS A 77 14.82 -22.38 7.92
C CYS A 77 15.09 -23.62 7.07
N GLY A 78 16.21 -24.30 7.33
CA GLY A 78 16.55 -25.57 6.68
C GLY A 78 15.70 -26.76 7.14
N ASN A 79 15.04 -26.67 8.30
CA ASN A 79 14.24 -27.76 8.88
C ASN A 79 12.76 -27.36 9.00
N GLU A 80 12.10 -27.32 7.85
CA GLU A 80 10.70 -26.89 7.73
C GLU A 80 9.75 -27.72 8.61
N ALA A 81 9.95 -29.04 8.67
CA ALA A 81 9.09 -29.97 9.40
C ALA A 81 9.04 -29.67 10.90
N ARG A 82 10.20 -29.35 11.51
CA ARG A 82 10.29 -28.99 12.93
C ARG A 82 9.50 -27.72 13.22
N HIS A 83 9.73 -26.66 12.45
CA HIS A 83 9.19 -25.35 12.77
C HIS A 83 7.73 -25.18 12.33
N LYS A 84 7.25 -26.00 11.38
CA LYS A 84 5.83 -26.03 10.97
C LYS A 84 4.86 -26.34 12.12
N VAL A 85 5.28 -27.13 13.11
CA VAL A 85 4.39 -27.58 14.19
C VAL A 85 3.99 -26.41 15.08
N TRP A 86 4.95 -25.66 15.61
CA TRP A 86 4.66 -24.51 16.47
C TRP A 86 4.15 -23.31 15.66
N ALA A 87 4.62 -23.12 14.43
CA ALA A 87 4.22 -21.99 13.59
C ALA A 87 2.71 -21.93 13.35
N LYS A 88 2.05 -23.10 13.24
CA LYS A 88 0.58 -23.20 13.09
C LYS A 88 -0.21 -22.61 14.26
N SER A 89 0.39 -22.45 15.42
CA SER A 89 -0.26 -21.88 16.59
C SER A 89 -0.40 -20.35 16.51
N TRP A 90 0.27 -19.71 15.55
CA TRP A 90 0.36 -18.25 15.45
C TRP A 90 -0.30 -17.74 14.17
N SER A 91 -1.36 -16.95 14.33
CA SER A 91 -2.21 -16.50 13.21
C SER A 91 -1.54 -15.61 12.16
N LYS A 92 -0.44 -14.92 12.52
CA LYS A 92 0.29 -13.99 11.64
C LYS A 92 1.42 -14.68 10.88
N ILE A 93 1.76 -15.92 11.22
CA ILE A 93 2.76 -16.67 10.48
C ILE A 93 2.14 -17.16 9.16
N GLN A 94 2.67 -16.66 8.05
CA GLN A 94 2.21 -17.03 6.71
C GLN A 94 2.73 -18.40 6.27
N GLY A 95 3.86 -18.82 6.83
CA GLY A 95 4.43 -20.13 6.54
C GLY A 95 5.87 -20.27 7.03
N VAL A 96 6.35 -21.50 6.88
CA VAL A 96 7.74 -21.89 7.08
C VAL A 96 8.29 -22.29 5.72
N PHE A 97 9.45 -21.76 5.36
CA PHE A 97 10.02 -21.86 4.02
C PHE A 97 11.49 -22.26 4.10
N THR A 98 11.96 -22.98 3.10
CA THR A 98 13.38 -23.38 2.98
C THR A 98 14.17 -22.47 2.05
N SER A 99 13.50 -21.69 1.20
CA SER A 99 14.14 -20.73 0.30
C SER A 99 13.44 -19.38 0.34
N ILE A 100 14.21 -18.31 0.16
CA ILE A 100 13.66 -16.96 0.01
C ILE A 100 12.75 -16.84 -1.21
N LYS A 101 13.03 -17.62 -2.27
CA LYS A 101 12.26 -17.59 -3.52
C LYS A 101 10.80 -17.99 -3.29
N ASP A 102 10.57 -18.95 -2.39
CA ASP A 102 9.23 -19.42 -2.03
C ASP A 102 8.45 -18.36 -1.24
N ILE A 103 9.16 -17.50 -0.51
CA ILE A 103 8.59 -16.38 0.23
C ILE A 103 8.17 -15.25 -0.73
N CYS A 104 8.88 -15.05 -1.85
CA CYS A 104 8.68 -13.92 -2.77
C CYS A 104 7.27 -13.76 -3.30
N ASP A 105 6.63 -14.84 -3.73
CA ASP A 105 5.27 -14.77 -4.29
C ASP A 105 4.24 -14.44 -3.21
N SER A 106 4.48 -14.89 -1.98
CA SER A 106 3.67 -14.48 -0.83
C SER A 106 3.90 -13.01 -0.48
N LEU A 107 5.16 -12.56 -0.44
CA LEU A 107 5.50 -11.16 -0.17
C LEU A 107 4.87 -10.22 -1.19
N LYS A 108 4.96 -10.52 -2.49
CA LYS A 108 4.34 -9.71 -3.56
C LYS A 108 2.84 -9.59 -3.35
N ARG A 109 2.15 -10.70 -3.04
CA ARG A 109 0.70 -10.69 -2.78
C ARG A 109 0.35 -9.87 -1.55
N VAL A 110 1.11 -10.03 -0.46
CA VAL A 110 0.87 -9.29 0.79
C VAL A 110 1.17 -7.80 0.64
N ALA A 111 2.26 -7.42 -0.02
CA ALA A 111 2.60 -6.02 -0.28
C ALA A 111 1.49 -5.32 -1.07
N ARG A 112 1.01 -5.94 -2.16
CA ARG A 112 -0.14 -5.45 -2.94
C ARG A 112 -1.40 -5.31 -2.10
N LYS A 113 -1.65 -6.27 -1.21
CA LYS A 113 -2.80 -6.26 -0.31
C LYS A 113 -2.72 -5.10 0.70
N ILE A 114 -1.53 -4.80 1.22
CA ILE A 114 -1.31 -3.66 2.11
C ILE A 114 -1.60 -2.37 1.34
N ASP A 115 -1.02 -2.19 0.15
CA ASP A 115 -1.22 -0.98 -0.66
C ASP A 115 -2.70 -0.74 -1.00
N HIS A 116 -3.44 -1.82 -1.33
CA HIS A 116 -4.86 -1.72 -1.65
C HIS A 116 -5.76 -1.41 -0.45
N ASN A 117 -5.42 -1.94 0.73
CA ASN A 117 -6.22 -1.80 1.95
C ASN A 117 -5.89 -0.57 2.78
N GLU A 118 -4.82 0.14 2.47
CA GLU A 118 -4.40 1.28 3.27
C GLU A 118 -4.96 2.62 2.77
N ILE A 119 -5.78 2.66 1.71
CA ILE A 119 -6.31 3.92 1.16
C ILE A 119 -6.87 4.86 2.24
N SER A 120 -6.35 6.10 2.27
CA SER A 120 -6.76 7.14 3.21
C SER A 120 -8.20 7.59 2.92
N MET A 121 -9.05 7.43 3.92
CA MET A 121 -10.44 7.82 3.91
C MET A 121 -10.78 8.56 5.18
N THR A 122 -11.46 9.69 5.03
CA THR A 122 -11.88 10.52 6.16
C THR A 122 -13.40 10.63 6.16
N ILE A 123 -13.99 10.48 7.34
CA ILE A 123 -15.43 10.65 7.55
C ILE A 123 -15.71 12.13 7.78
N VAL A 124 -16.55 12.73 6.94
CA VAL A 124 -17.01 14.11 7.08
C VAL A 124 -18.44 14.08 7.63
N SER A 125 -18.59 14.38 8.92
CA SER A 125 -19.89 14.33 9.61
C SER A 125 -20.87 15.36 9.03
N LYS A 126 -22.12 14.95 8.80
CA LYS A 126 -23.20 15.88 8.41
C LYS A 126 -23.63 16.83 9.51
N GLN A 127 -23.36 16.52 10.79
CA GLN A 127 -23.64 17.44 11.91
C GLN A 127 -22.80 18.73 11.82
N ASN A 128 -21.72 18.69 11.04
CA ASN A 128 -20.87 19.84 10.74
C ASN A 128 -21.41 20.65 9.54
N MET A 129 -22.36 20.08 8.79
CA MET A 129 -23.02 20.68 7.63
C MET A 129 -24.46 21.13 7.91
N THR A 130 -24.99 20.91 9.12
CA THR A 130 -26.29 21.47 9.49
C THR A 130 -26.18 22.99 9.51
N GLU A 131 -27.05 23.65 8.76
CA GLU A 131 -27.21 25.10 8.75
C GLU A 131 -27.24 25.61 10.19
N THR A 132 -26.22 26.36 10.57
CA THR A 132 -26.37 27.26 11.70
C THR A 132 -27.53 28.20 11.36
N THR A 133 -28.24 28.69 12.37
CA THR A 133 -29.36 29.65 12.25
C THR A 133 -29.04 30.92 11.43
N SER A 134 -27.77 31.10 11.00
CA SER A 134 -27.26 32.16 10.14
C SER A 134 -26.95 31.75 8.68
N GLY A 135 -27.27 30.53 8.23
CA GLY A 135 -27.08 30.10 6.83
C GLY A 135 -25.61 29.92 6.40
N GLN A 136 -24.66 30.04 7.33
CA GLN A 136 -23.24 29.77 7.06
C GLN A 136 -22.91 28.32 7.38
N ARG A 137 -22.49 27.57 6.35
CA ARG A 137 -21.88 26.24 6.50
C ARG A 137 -20.59 26.41 7.31
N ASN A 138 -20.44 25.67 8.39
CA ASN A 138 -19.23 25.74 9.21
C ASN A 138 -18.13 24.88 8.56
N LEU A 139 -17.46 25.45 7.56
CA LEU A 139 -16.38 24.80 6.78
C LEU A 139 -15.12 24.55 7.63
N ASP A 140 -15.02 25.16 8.82
CA ASP A 140 -13.88 25.06 9.75
C ASP A 140 -13.74 23.68 10.41
N GLN A 141 -14.62 22.73 10.06
CA GLN A 141 -14.65 21.36 10.59
C GLN A 141 -14.26 20.29 9.55
N LEU A 142 -13.79 20.69 8.37
CA LEU A 142 -13.18 19.78 7.41
C LEU A 142 -11.79 19.37 7.90
N GLU A 143 -11.45 18.09 7.72
CA GLU A 143 -10.12 17.58 8.06
C GLU A 143 -9.07 18.32 7.20
N PRO A 144 -8.02 18.94 7.77
CA PRO A 144 -7.00 19.69 7.03
C PRO A 144 -6.42 18.98 5.79
N SER A 145 -6.24 17.67 5.88
CA SER A 145 -5.91 16.72 4.81
C SER A 145 -6.74 16.92 3.56
N TYR A 146 -8.06 17.09 3.69
CA TYR A 146 -8.94 17.32 2.55
C TYR A 146 -8.61 18.63 1.85
N MET A 147 -8.43 19.70 2.62
CA MET A 147 -8.05 21.01 2.08
C MET A 147 -6.69 20.93 1.37
N TYR A 148 -5.72 20.23 1.95
CA TYR A 148 -4.41 20.03 1.32
C TYR A 148 -4.51 19.25 0.01
N SER A 149 -5.29 18.16 -0.02
CA SER A 149 -5.48 17.37 -1.24
C SER A 149 -6.19 18.16 -2.35
N VAL A 150 -7.19 18.97 -2.00
CA VAL A 150 -7.89 19.84 -2.97
C VAL A 150 -6.94 20.91 -3.51
N ILE A 151 -6.26 21.67 -2.65
CA ILE A 151 -5.31 22.71 -3.07
C ILE A 151 -4.19 22.11 -3.92
N PHE A 152 -3.63 20.98 -3.51
CA PHE A 152 -2.60 20.28 -4.26
C PHE A 152 -3.09 19.87 -5.64
N LYS A 153 -4.30 19.32 -5.75
CA LYS A 153 -4.93 18.96 -7.03
C LYS A 153 -5.01 20.20 -7.94
N GLU A 154 -5.58 21.30 -7.47
CA GLU A 154 -5.69 22.54 -8.27
C GLU A 154 -4.33 23.03 -8.76
N ILE A 155 -3.31 23.07 -7.88
CA ILE A 155 -1.95 23.47 -8.24
C ILE A 155 -1.37 22.57 -9.34
N ILE A 156 -1.47 21.25 -9.18
CA ILE A 156 -0.91 20.29 -10.13
C ILE A 156 -1.57 20.41 -11.52
N LEU A 157 -2.86 20.71 -11.57
CA LEU A 157 -3.59 20.89 -12.83
C LEU A 157 -3.21 22.16 -13.56
N GLU A 158 -2.82 23.23 -12.84
CA GLU A 158 -2.39 24.51 -13.42
C GLU A 158 -0.90 24.53 -13.80
N ILE A 159 -0.08 23.62 -13.28
CA ILE A 159 1.34 23.56 -13.64
C ILE A 159 1.48 23.19 -15.12
N HIS A 160 2.25 23.98 -15.87
CA HIS A 160 2.61 23.72 -17.27
C HIS A 160 4.10 23.39 -17.41
N GLU A 161 4.53 22.31 -16.76
CA GLU A 161 5.89 21.77 -16.88
C GLU A 161 6.05 20.82 -18.07
N ASP A 162 7.26 20.77 -18.62
CA ASP A 162 7.69 19.76 -19.60
C ASP A 162 7.61 18.35 -18.98
N ASP A 163 6.72 17.53 -19.53
CA ASP A 163 6.48 16.16 -19.07
C ASP A 163 7.74 15.29 -19.16
N SER A 164 8.60 15.51 -20.15
CA SER A 164 9.83 14.71 -20.33
C SER A 164 10.84 15.02 -19.23
N LYS A 165 10.98 16.30 -18.85
CA LYS A 165 11.80 16.70 -17.70
C LYS A 165 11.22 16.17 -16.40
N SER A 166 9.90 16.23 -16.25
CA SER A 166 9.21 15.73 -15.05
C SER A 166 9.35 14.22 -14.89
N LEU A 167 9.26 13.46 -15.98
CA LEU A 167 9.52 12.03 -16.02
C LEU A 167 10.95 11.70 -15.57
N ASN A 168 11.96 12.42 -16.07
CA ASN A 168 13.34 12.20 -15.66
C ASN A 168 13.55 12.49 -14.16
N LYS A 169 12.96 13.59 -13.64
CA LYS A 169 12.98 13.90 -12.19
C LYS A 169 12.34 12.78 -11.36
N LEU A 170 11.25 12.17 -11.83
CA LEU A 170 10.60 11.06 -11.16
C LEU A 170 11.47 9.80 -11.18
N ILE A 171 12.13 9.50 -12.31
CA ILE A 171 13.03 8.36 -12.43
C ILE A 171 14.22 8.51 -11.46
N GLU A 172 14.85 9.68 -11.41
CA GLU A 172 15.93 9.99 -10.47
C GLU A 172 15.46 9.81 -9.02
N TYR A 173 14.26 10.28 -8.70
CA TYR A 173 13.66 10.09 -7.38
C TYR A 173 13.42 8.61 -7.07
N CYS A 174 12.90 7.82 -8.02
CA CYS A 174 12.69 6.38 -7.85
C CYS A 174 14.00 5.62 -7.59
N GLN A 175 15.10 6.03 -8.24
CA GLN A 175 16.43 5.47 -7.97
C GLN A 175 16.88 5.74 -6.54
N GLN A 176 16.64 6.95 -6.02
CA GLN A 176 16.96 7.32 -4.63
C GLN A 176 16.10 6.54 -3.62
N GLN A 177 14.84 6.28 -3.97
CA GLN A 177 13.92 5.47 -3.17
C GLN A 177 14.15 3.94 -3.30
N LYS A 178 15.21 3.53 -4.00
CA LYS A 178 15.56 2.11 -4.22
C LYS A 178 14.42 1.29 -4.81
N VAL A 179 13.65 1.89 -5.72
CA VAL A 179 12.68 1.15 -6.54
C VAL A 179 13.42 0.07 -7.34
N ASN A 180 12.75 -1.07 -7.55
CA ASN A 180 13.28 -2.16 -8.36
C ASN A 180 13.81 -1.66 -9.71
N GLU A 181 15.10 -1.92 -9.97
CA GLU A 181 15.81 -1.41 -11.16
C GLU A 181 15.20 -1.95 -12.47
N SER A 182 14.73 -3.21 -12.48
CA SER A 182 14.13 -3.81 -13.66
C SER A 182 12.78 -3.18 -14.00
N GLU A 183 11.94 -2.93 -12.99
CA GLU A 183 10.66 -2.22 -13.16
C GLU A 183 10.91 -0.78 -13.62
N LEU A 184 11.89 -0.10 -13.02
CA LEU A 184 12.20 1.29 -13.36
C LEU A 184 12.74 1.42 -14.80
N LYS A 185 13.58 0.48 -15.25
CA LYS A 185 14.05 0.43 -16.64
C LYS A 185 12.92 0.18 -17.63
N SER A 186 11.98 -0.72 -17.28
CA SER A 186 10.79 -0.96 -18.10
C SER A 186 9.93 0.30 -18.19
N PHE A 187 9.66 0.94 -17.05
CA PHE A 187 8.92 2.21 -16.97
C PHE A 187 9.57 3.29 -17.84
N GLN A 188 10.87 3.55 -17.68
CA GLN A 188 11.60 4.55 -18.47
C GLN A 188 11.51 4.31 -19.98
N ARG A 189 11.62 3.05 -20.42
CA ARG A 189 11.63 2.69 -21.84
C ARG A 189 10.24 2.74 -22.48
N GLU A 190 9.21 2.42 -21.70
CA GLU A 190 7.87 2.15 -22.23
C GLU A 190 6.84 3.20 -21.81
N TYR A 191 7.20 4.17 -20.97
CA TYR A 191 6.27 5.15 -20.41
C TYR A 191 5.35 5.76 -21.47
N HIS A 192 5.93 6.30 -22.54
CA HIS A 192 5.20 6.98 -23.62
C HIS A 192 4.43 6.04 -24.56
N LYS A 193 4.60 4.71 -24.43
CA LYS A 193 3.92 3.72 -25.27
C LYS A 193 2.61 3.23 -24.67
N LYS A 194 2.32 3.62 -23.43
CA LYS A 194 1.17 3.19 -22.64
C LYS A 194 0.49 4.42 -22.04
N SER A 195 -0.77 4.27 -21.68
CA SER A 195 -1.53 5.35 -21.06
C SER A 195 -1.21 5.49 -19.57
N SER A 196 -1.54 6.63 -18.97
CA SER A 196 -1.33 6.85 -17.54
C SER A 196 -2.23 5.93 -16.70
N ILE A 197 -3.45 5.63 -17.18
CA ILE A 197 -4.33 4.64 -16.53
C ILE A 197 -3.71 3.24 -16.58
N TRP A 198 -3.10 2.86 -17.70
CA TRP A 198 -2.40 1.56 -17.79
C TRP A 198 -1.28 1.48 -16.73
N TRP A 199 -0.44 2.50 -16.61
CA TRP A 199 0.61 2.54 -15.59
C TRP A 199 0.09 2.60 -14.15
N TYR A 200 -1.07 3.23 -13.92
CA TYR A 200 -1.71 3.26 -12.62
C TYR A 200 -2.28 1.88 -12.21
N THR A 201 -2.68 1.07 -13.18
CA THR A 201 -3.29 -0.25 -12.95
C THR A 201 -2.31 -1.41 -13.07
N GLU A 202 -1.16 -1.19 -13.72
CA GLU A 202 -0.07 -2.17 -13.85
C GLU A 202 0.55 -2.47 -12.47
N PRO A 203 0.83 -3.75 -12.14
CA PRO A 203 1.28 -4.14 -10.81
C PRO A 203 2.80 -3.93 -10.60
N ILE A 204 3.26 -2.70 -10.87
CA ILE A 204 4.61 -2.20 -10.60
C ILE A 204 4.60 -1.19 -9.44
N PHE A 205 5.76 -0.63 -9.09
CA PHE A 205 5.93 0.35 -8.01
C PHE A 205 4.99 1.58 -8.03
N LEU A 206 4.48 1.99 -9.19
CA LEU A 206 3.85 3.31 -9.36
C LEU A 206 2.53 3.46 -8.58
N TYR A 207 1.67 2.44 -8.59
CA TYR A 207 0.42 2.44 -7.83
C TYR A 207 0.65 2.56 -6.32
N GLY A 208 1.53 1.70 -5.78
CA GLY A 208 1.85 1.67 -4.35
C GLY A 208 2.51 2.97 -3.90
N MET A 209 3.47 3.47 -4.69
CA MET A 209 4.15 4.75 -4.42
C MET A 209 3.17 5.92 -4.39
N LEU A 210 2.29 6.03 -5.39
CA LEU A 210 1.32 7.14 -5.48
C LEU A 210 0.34 7.10 -4.32
N ASN A 211 -0.29 5.95 -4.07
CA ASN A 211 -1.30 5.85 -3.03
C ASN A 211 -0.70 5.95 -1.62
N LYS A 212 0.55 5.50 -1.41
CA LYS A 212 1.29 5.76 -0.17
C LYS A 212 1.50 7.26 0.02
N ALA A 213 2.01 7.95 -0.99
CA ALA A 213 2.30 9.38 -0.92
C ALA A 213 1.04 10.22 -0.64
N LEU A 214 -0.06 9.92 -1.32
CA LEU A 214 -1.36 10.58 -1.11
C LEU A 214 -1.93 10.29 0.29
N ARG A 215 -1.74 9.07 0.80
CA ARG A 215 -2.19 8.68 2.15
C ARG A 215 -1.43 9.37 3.26
N THR A 216 -0.11 9.47 3.12
CA THR A 216 0.77 10.05 4.15
C THR A 216 1.02 11.55 3.95
N LEU A 217 0.42 12.14 2.91
CA LEU A 217 0.69 13.53 2.49
C LEU A 217 2.19 13.81 2.31
N ASP A 218 2.92 12.85 1.72
CA ASP A 218 4.33 13.04 1.38
C ASP A 218 4.45 14.01 0.21
N MET A 219 4.50 15.30 0.53
CA MET A 219 4.60 16.38 -0.46
C MET A 219 5.82 16.24 -1.37
N GLY A 220 6.94 15.70 -0.85
CA GLY A 220 8.14 15.49 -1.63
C GLY A 220 7.90 14.47 -2.75
N CYS A 221 7.29 13.34 -2.40
CA CYS A 221 6.88 12.32 -3.38
C CYS A 221 5.78 12.84 -4.32
N MET A 222 4.72 13.44 -3.76
CA MET A 222 3.57 13.95 -4.51
C MET A 222 3.98 14.96 -5.58
N ILE A 223 4.88 15.91 -5.29
CA ILE A 223 5.38 16.89 -6.26
C ILE A 223 6.14 16.19 -7.40
N LYS A 224 6.98 15.19 -7.10
CA LYS A 224 7.71 14.42 -8.11
C LYS A 224 6.76 13.61 -9.00
N MET A 225 5.64 13.14 -8.44
CA MET A 225 4.58 12.44 -9.17
C MET A 225 3.56 13.38 -9.82
N GLY A 226 3.68 14.70 -9.63
CA GLY A 226 2.67 15.69 -10.02
C GLY A 226 2.26 15.62 -11.49
N PHE A 227 3.23 15.50 -12.41
CA PHE A 227 2.93 15.36 -13.84
C PHE A 227 2.14 14.07 -14.15
N PHE A 228 2.44 12.97 -13.45
CA PHE A 228 1.74 11.70 -13.62
C PHE A 228 0.32 11.79 -13.07
N ILE A 229 0.14 12.42 -11.89
CA ILE A 229 -1.18 12.69 -11.29
C ILE A 229 -2.04 13.54 -12.25
N ARG A 230 -1.46 14.61 -12.81
CA ARG A 230 -2.14 15.46 -13.81
C ARG A 230 -2.58 14.65 -15.02
N LYS A 231 -1.68 13.86 -15.64
CA LYS A 231 -2.02 13.05 -16.82
C LYS A 231 -3.08 12.01 -16.52
N LEU A 232 -2.95 11.32 -15.39
CA LEU A 232 -3.92 10.32 -14.95
C LEU A 232 -5.31 10.95 -14.75
N HIS A 233 -5.38 12.12 -14.10
CA HIS A 233 -6.62 12.86 -13.92
C HIS A 233 -7.25 13.27 -15.27
N GLN A 234 -6.46 13.88 -16.16
CA GLN A 234 -6.93 14.31 -17.48
C GLN A 234 -7.43 13.14 -18.34
N GLU A 235 -6.74 11.99 -18.30
CA GLU A 235 -7.15 10.78 -19.02
C GLU A 235 -8.48 10.23 -18.48
N ILE A 236 -8.66 10.24 -17.14
CA ILE A 236 -9.92 9.82 -16.51
C ILE A 236 -11.06 10.78 -16.89
N GLU A 237 -10.85 12.09 -16.87
CA GLU A 237 -11.85 13.08 -17.29
C GLU A 237 -12.22 12.91 -18.77
N GLN A 238 -11.24 12.69 -19.63
CA GLN A 238 -11.48 12.44 -21.05
C GLN A 238 -12.35 11.20 -21.25
N LEU A 239 -12.00 10.07 -20.62
CA LEU A 239 -12.80 8.85 -20.71
C LEU A 239 -14.19 9.02 -20.13
N CYS A 240 -14.34 9.79 -19.04
CA CYS A 240 -15.65 10.10 -18.47
C CYS A 240 -16.53 10.84 -19.48
N CYS A 241 -15.98 11.85 -20.17
CA CYS A 241 -16.68 12.57 -21.23
C CYS A 241 -17.05 11.64 -22.41
N GLU A 242 -16.15 10.76 -22.84
CA GLU A 242 -16.39 9.81 -23.93
C GLU A 242 -17.47 8.76 -23.56
N GLN A 243 -17.52 8.34 -22.29
CA GLN A 243 -18.44 7.32 -21.78
C GLN A 243 -19.79 7.89 -21.30
N SER A 244 -19.88 9.21 -21.11
CA SER A 244 -21.08 9.89 -20.59
C SER A 244 -22.34 9.58 -21.40
N ASP A 245 -22.20 9.38 -22.72
CA ASP A 245 -23.34 9.05 -23.59
C ASP A 245 -23.81 7.58 -23.44
N GLU A 246 -22.90 6.67 -23.07
CA GLU A 246 -23.17 5.23 -22.90
C GLU A 246 -23.68 4.90 -21.48
N TYR A 247 -23.27 5.69 -20.47
CA TYR A 247 -23.57 5.45 -19.05
C TYR A 247 -24.31 6.63 -18.41
N THR A 248 -25.51 6.93 -18.91
CA THR A 248 -26.38 7.98 -18.35
C THR A 248 -27.11 7.53 -17.07
N ALA A 249 -27.18 6.22 -16.81
CA ALA A 249 -27.85 5.64 -15.66
C ALA A 249 -26.86 5.36 -14.51
N VAL A 250 -27.29 5.64 -13.28
CA VAL A 250 -26.53 5.27 -12.08
C VAL A 250 -26.44 3.74 -11.99
N PHE A 251 -25.22 3.22 -11.81
CA PHE A 251 -24.97 1.79 -11.66
C PHE A 251 -24.13 1.50 -10.39
N PRO A 252 -24.33 0.34 -9.76
CA PRO A 252 -23.55 -0.04 -8.60
C PRO A 252 -22.13 -0.46 -9.02
N VAL A 253 -21.15 0.00 -8.24
CA VAL A 253 -19.78 -0.51 -8.28
C VAL A 253 -19.36 -0.96 -6.88
N TYR A 254 -18.38 -1.84 -6.84
CA TYR A 254 -17.88 -2.43 -5.60
C TYR A 254 -16.41 -2.12 -5.43
N ARG A 255 -15.98 -1.99 -4.17
CA ARG A 255 -14.58 -1.84 -3.78
C ARG A 255 -14.33 -2.63 -2.50
N GLY A 256 -13.33 -3.49 -2.52
CA GLY A 256 -12.81 -4.12 -1.31
C GLY A 256 -11.97 -3.16 -0.49
N GLN A 257 -12.22 -3.10 0.81
CA GLN A 257 -11.45 -2.25 1.73
C GLN A 257 -11.32 -2.94 3.08
N GLY A 258 -10.08 -3.20 3.49
CA GLY A 258 -9.77 -3.63 4.85
C GLY A 258 -9.91 -2.48 5.84
N PHE A 259 -10.50 -2.75 7.00
CA PHE A 259 -10.59 -1.80 8.11
C PHE A 259 -10.16 -2.47 9.41
N SER A 260 -9.59 -1.66 10.33
CA SER A 260 -9.52 -2.09 11.73
C SER A 260 -10.94 -2.19 12.31
N GLN A 261 -11.11 -2.99 13.36
CA GLN A 261 -12.41 -3.08 14.02
C GLN A 261 -12.87 -1.74 14.61
N HIS A 262 -11.92 -0.88 15.00
CA HIS A 262 -12.21 0.47 15.46
C HIS A 262 -12.73 1.36 14.32
N ASP A 263 -12.00 1.42 13.21
CA ASP A 263 -12.38 2.24 12.05
C ASP A 263 -13.69 1.78 11.43
N PHE A 264 -13.92 0.46 11.38
CA PHE A 264 -15.18 -0.10 10.92
C PHE A 264 -16.35 0.32 11.83
N ARG A 265 -16.17 0.31 13.15
CA ARG A 265 -17.18 0.82 14.10
C ARG A 265 -17.41 2.31 13.94
N ASN A 266 -16.35 3.10 13.74
CA ASN A 266 -16.47 4.54 13.50
C ASN A 266 -17.27 4.80 12.21
N LEU A 267 -16.98 4.08 11.14
CA LEU A 267 -17.71 4.14 9.88
C LEU A 267 -19.18 3.76 10.05
N PHE A 268 -19.44 2.67 10.78
CA PHE A 268 -20.80 2.21 11.07
C PHE A 268 -21.61 3.25 11.87
N ASN A 269 -21.00 3.83 12.91
CA ASN A 269 -21.64 4.85 13.74
C ASN A 269 -21.83 6.19 13.02
N ALA A 270 -21.05 6.46 11.98
CA ALA A 270 -21.14 7.66 11.16
C ALA A 270 -22.16 7.55 10.02
N GLN A 271 -23.10 6.61 10.07
CA GLN A 271 -24.11 6.41 9.02
C GLN A 271 -24.79 7.73 8.63
N GLY A 272 -24.86 7.99 7.32
CA GLY A 272 -25.39 9.22 6.77
C GLY A 272 -24.37 10.35 6.60
N SER A 273 -23.14 10.20 7.10
CA SER A 273 -22.01 11.12 6.84
C SER A 273 -21.47 10.97 5.42
N LEU A 274 -20.58 11.87 5.00
CA LEU A 274 -19.86 11.77 3.72
C LEU A 274 -18.51 11.10 3.93
N LEU A 275 -18.00 10.46 2.87
CA LEU A 275 -16.66 9.89 2.81
C LEU A 275 -15.82 10.72 1.87
N SER A 276 -14.64 11.13 2.34
CA SER A 276 -13.63 11.81 1.54
C SER A 276 -12.46 10.87 1.31
N PHE A 277 -11.95 10.86 0.09
CA PHE A 277 -10.81 10.03 -0.32
C PHE A 277 -9.74 10.93 -0.92
N ASN A 278 -8.50 10.73 -0.50
CA ASN A 278 -7.37 11.52 -0.98
C ASN A 278 -6.65 10.86 -2.17
N CYS A 279 -7.21 9.79 -2.73
CA CYS A 279 -6.63 9.04 -3.82
C CYS A 279 -7.64 8.74 -4.93
N PHE A 280 -7.14 8.26 -6.06
CA PHE A 280 -7.97 7.71 -7.12
C PHE A 280 -8.65 6.42 -6.64
N LEU A 281 -9.94 6.27 -6.93
CA LEU A 281 -10.71 5.09 -6.55
C LEU A 281 -10.74 4.08 -7.69
N SER A 282 -10.19 2.90 -7.44
CA SER A 282 -10.39 1.73 -8.29
C SER A 282 -11.54 0.89 -7.75
N THR A 283 -12.51 0.59 -8.62
CA THR A 283 -13.74 -0.17 -8.33
C THR A 283 -14.00 -1.22 -9.42
N SER A 284 -14.91 -2.15 -9.17
CA SER A 284 -15.35 -3.15 -10.16
C SER A 284 -16.86 -3.26 -10.18
N MET A 285 -17.42 -3.49 -11.36
CA MET A 285 -18.82 -3.89 -11.55
C MET A 285 -19.12 -5.27 -10.96
N SER A 286 -18.11 -6.12 -10.85
CA SER A 286 -18.27 -7.47 -10.31
C SER A 286 -18.01 -7.47 -8.81
N LEU A 287 -19.05 -7.81 -8.05
CA LEU A 287 -18.92 -8.14 -6.64
C LEU A 287 -17.95 -9.32 -6.44
N PHE A 288 -17.93 -10.29 -7.35
CA PHE A 288 -17.04 -11.45 -7.27
C PHE A 288 -15.57 -11.13 -7.53
N ILE A 289 -15.23 -10.15 -8.38
CA ILE A 289 -13.82 -9.74 -8.57
C ILE A 289 -13.30 -9.03 -7.31
N ASN A 290 -14.13 -8.19 -6.68
CA ASN A 290 -13.77 -7.57 -5.40
C ASN A 290 -13.73 -8.59 -4.27
N LEU A 291 -14.70 -9.51 -4.23
CA LEU A 291 -14.66 -10.62 -3.31
C LEU A 291 -13.44 -11.46 -3.61
N VAL A 292 -13.01 -11.75 -4.83
CA VAL A 292 -11.74 -12.46 -5.12
C VAL A 292 -10.50 -11.67 -4.65
N ILE A 293 -10.48 -10.35 -4.79
CA ILE A 293 -9.46 -9.49 -4.17
C ILE A 293 -9.50 -9.60 -2.62
N ILE A 294 -10.66 -9.94 -2.04
CA ILE A 294 -10.90 -10.14 -0.59
C ILE A 294 -10.88 -11.63 -0.13
N GLU A 295 -11.18 -12.62 -0.99
CA GLU A 295 -11.68 -14.01 -0.75
C GLU A 295 -10.94 -15.07 -1.58
N MET A 296 -10.22 -14.78 -2.69
CA MET A 296 -9.10 -15.68 -3.10
C MET A 296 -8.01 -15.74 -2.01
N TYR A 297 -8.19 -14.98 -0.93
CA TYR A 297 -7.32 -14.80 0.21
C TYR A 297 -7.97 -15.22 1.54
N LEU A 298 -9.08 -15.97 1.50
CA LEU A 298 -9.72 -16.65 2.64
C LEU A 298 -9.70 -18.19 2.53
N THR A 299 -8.90 -18.79 1.65
CA THR A 299 -8.69 -20.25 1.65
C THR A 299 -7.70 -20.69 2.74
N ILE A 300 -8.04 -20.44 4.00
CA ILE A 300 -7.73 -21.35 5.11
C ILE A 300 -9.01 -21.42 5.94
N LYS A 301 -10.00 -22.17 5.44
CA LYS A 301 -11.04 -22.83 6.22
C LYS A 301 -11.90 -23.68 5.29
N GLN A 302 -11.36 -24.85 4.94
CA GLN A 302 -12.12 -26.10 4.80
C GLN A 302 -11.12 -27.24 4.58
N TYR A 303 -10.63 -27.76 5.70
CA TYR A 303 -10.55 -29.18 6.15
C TYR A 303 -9.49 -29.30 7.24
#